data_AF-A0A7K7YFG7-F1
#
_entry.id   AF-A0A7K7YFG7-F1
#
_cell.length_a   1.000
_cell.length_b   1.000
_cell.length_c   1.000
_cell.angle_alpha   90.00
_cell.angle_beta   90.00
_cell.angle_gamma   90.00
#
_symmetry.space_group_name_H-M   'P 1'
#
loop_
_entity.id
_entity.type
_entity.pdbx_description
1 polymer ?
#
loop_
_entity_poly.entity_id
_entity_poly.type
_entity_poly.pdbx_seq_one_letter_code
_entity_poly.pdbx_strand_id
1 'polypeptide(L)'
;KTLLILDLDIKTSGTGCVKIQKIECDNCKIETEKGTSVLQSIKSHKIDIQTNGGKVIGLGTLYGNTDICATEKGSVNIEKLQGTTINISTEDGLLKTKYLYAESASLSSESGDIMLGSVHGNTNLQTKTGSITVDSSDGSLKASTYHGTIDVYVSQLRKVDLKSQKGSITVKVPASLKAYLELSGRKVDVSSEIQLKETQSASKDDHVTISGHMNQRDETDKWIKADTQNGKVYLKSQSWIQSVKLKS
;
A
#
# COMPACT_ATOMS: atom_id res chain seq x y z
N LYS A 1 -21.89 20.41 27.84
CA LYS A 1 -20.51 20.94 27.99
C LYS A 1 -19.80 20.65 26.67
N THR A 2 -19.70 21.63 25.77
CA THR A 2 -19.01 21.45 24.49
C THR A 2 -17.52 21.35 24.79
N LEU A 3 -16.90 20.20 24.52
CA LEU A 3 -15.45 20.07 24.54
C LEU A 3 -14.93 20.99 23.43
N LEU A 4 -14.23 22.06 23.81
CA LEU A 4 -13.44 22.87 22.89
C LEU A 4 -12.28 21.99 22.43
N ILE A 5 -12.44 21.36 21.27
CA ILE A 5 -11.34 20.71 20.57
C ILE A 5 -10.66 21.81 19.75
N LEU A 6 -9.41 22.12 20.08
CA LEU A 6 -8.64 23.18 19.44
C LEU A 6 -7.85 22.64 18.26
N ASP A 7 -7.45 23.53 17.36
CA ASP A 7 -6.48 23.22 16.32
C ASP A 7 -5.05 23.25 16.86
N LEU A 8 -4.18 22.46 16.23
CA LEU A 8 -2.74 22.45 16.45
C LEU A 8 -2.05 22.81 15.15
N ASP A 9 -1.33 23.94 15.12
CA ASP A 9 -0.50 24.38 13.99
C ASP A 9 0.95 24.54 14.45
N ILE A 10 1.86 23.75 13.89
CA ILE A 10 3.29 23.78 14.20
C ILE A 10 4.08 23.96 12.91
N LYS A 11 4.96 24.96 12.89
CA LYS A 11 5.91 25.18 11.80
C LYS A 11 7.34 25.24 12.33
N THR A 12 8.25 24.50 11.70
CA THR A 12 9.69 24.58 11.96
C THR A 12 10.48 24.81 10.68
N SER A 13 11.63 25.45 10.80
CA SER A 13 12.59 25.68 9.72
C SER A 13 13.94 25.02 10.01
N GLY A 14 14.77 24.87 8.98
CA GLY A 14 16.06 24.22 9.06
C GLY A 14 15.93 22.77 9.54
N THR A 15 16.59 22.46 10.66
CA THR A 15 16.63 21.12 11.26
C THR A 15 15.70 20.98 12.47
N GLY A 16 14.83 21.97 12.74
CA GLY A 16 13.93 21.96 13.87
C GLY A 16 13.00 20.75 13.88
N CYS A 17 13.01 19.98 14.96
CA CYS A 17 12.21 18.76 15.10
C CYS A 17 10.92 19.04 15.86
N VAL A 18 9.86 18.31 15.50
CA VAL A 18 8.56 18.35 16.18
C VAL A 18 8.35 17.02 16.89
N LYS A 19 7.91 17.07 18.14
CA LYS A 19 7.44 15.88 18.86
C LYS A 19 6.12 16.20 19.54
N ILE A 20 5.07 15.50 19.15
CA ILE A 20 3.75 15.59 19.78
C ILE A 20 3.27 14.20 20.18
N GLN A 21 2.56 14.12 21.30
CA GLN A 21 2.14 12.85 21.88
C GLN A 21 0.78 12.97 22.56
N LYS A 22 -0.10 11.99 22.33
CA LYS A 22 -1.41 11.84 23.00
C LYS A 22 -2.27 13.12 22.89
N ILE A 23 -2.31 13.70 21.70
CA ILE A 23 -3.10 14.90 21.40
C ILE A 23 -4.46 14.48 20.83
N GLU A 24 -5.50 15.18 21.28
CA GLU A 24 -6.82 15.22 20.65
C GLU A 24 -7.09 16.66 20.19
N CYS A 25 -7.22 16.86 18.88
CA CYS A 25 -7.43 18.16 18.24
C CYS A 25 -8.42 18.02 17.06
N ASP A 26 -8.86 19.12 16.46
CA ASP A 26 -9.77 19.05 15.30
C ASP A 26 -8.92 18.98 14.02
N ASN A 27 -8.00 19.92 13.89
CA ASN A 27 -6.98 19.93 12.85
C ASN A 27 -5.58 19.87 13.46
N CYS A 28 -4.77 18.91 12.99
CA CYS A 28 -3.35 18.76 13.33
C CYS A 28 -2.52 19.11 12.11
N LYS A 29 -1.94 20.31 12.06
CA LYS A 29 -1.09 20.78 10.97
C LYS A 29 0.36 20.86 11.43
N ILE A 30 1.27 20.23 10.67
CA ILE A 30 2.71 20.26 10.94
C ILE A 30 3.46 20.54 9.63
N GLU A 31 4.24 21.62 9.62
CA GLU A 31 5.15 21.96 8.52
C GLU A 31 6.60 21.91 9.02
N THR A 32 7.44 21.09 8.39
CA THR A 32 8.88 20.99 8.69
C THR A 32 9.74 21.09 7.44
N GLU A 33 10.99 21.53 7.58
CA GLU A 33 11.99 21.40 6.51
C GLU A 33 12.74 20.08 6.62
N LYS A 34 13.99 20.08 7.10
CA LYS A 34 14.85 18.89 7.23
C LYS A 34 14.70 18.16 8.56
N GLY A 35 13.91 18.73 9.48
CA GLY A 35 13.67 18.18 10.81
C GLY A 35 12.90 16.85 10.81
N THR A 36 12.81 16.21 11.97
CA THR A 36 11.97 15.02 12.16
C THR A 36 10.70 15.40 12.92
N SER A 37 9.56 14.98 12.38
CA SER A 37 8.24 15.07 13.01
C SER A 37 7.88 13.72 13.61
N VAL A 38 7.87 13.63 14.93
CA VAL A 38 7.48 12.44 15.70
C VAL A 38 6.08 12.65 16.27
N LEU A 39 5.12 11.86 15.81
CA LEU A 39 3.73 11.89 16.25
C LEU A 39 3.42 10.60 16.99
N GLN A 40 2.97 10.68 18.24
CA GLN A 40 2.61 9.49 19.02
C GLN A 40 1.14 9.51 19.44
N SER A 41 0.35 8.56 18.94
CA SER A 41 -1.06 8.38 19.36
C SER A 41 -1.90 9.66 19.23
N ILE A 42 -2.08 10.13 18.00
CA ILE A 42 -2.80 11.38 17.70
C ILE A 42 -4.22 11.06 17.28
N LYS A 43 -5.19 11.81 17.80
CA LYS A 43 -6.60 11.74 17.40
C LYS A 43 -7.02 13.10 16.86
N SER A 44 -7.38 13.16 15.60
CA SER A 44 -7.78 14.39 14.92
C SER A 44 -8.90 14.11 13.94
N HIS A 45 -9.68 15.14 13.56
CA HIS A 45 -10.53 15.02 12.37
C HIS A 45 -9.64 15.03 11.12
N LYS A 46 -8.71 15.98 11.05
CA LYS A 46 -7.70 16.10 9.99
C LYS A 46 -6.27 16.09 10.54
N ILE A 47 -5.37 15.36 9.89
CA ILE A 47 -3.93 15.36 10.10
C ILE A 47 -3.27 15.79 8.78
N ASP A 48 -2.56 16.91 8.79
CA ASP A 48 -1.91 17.51 7.62
C ASP A 48 -0.42 17.72 7.94
N ILE A 49 0.46 16.97 7.28
CA ILE A 49 1.90 17.03 7.55
C ILE A 49 2.64 17.28 6.24
N GLN A 50 3.42 18.35 6.21
CA GLN A 50 4.28 18.69 5.09
C GLN A 50 5.73 18.72 5.55
N THR A 51 6.61 18.03 4.84
CA THR A 51 8.04 18.04 5.14
C THR A 51 8.88 18.23 3.88
N ASN A 52 9.87 19.12 3.94
CA ASN A 52 10.83 19.31 2.86
C ASN A 52 12.16 18.61 3.14
N GLY A 53 12.23 17.31 2.90
CA GLY A 53 13.42 16.47 3.12
C GLY A 53 13.51 15.82 4.51
N GLY A 54 12.71 16.29 5.47
CA GLY A 54 12.61 15.72 6.82
C GLY A 54 11.87 14.38 6.90
N LYS A 55 11.80 13.81 8.11
CA LYS A 55 11.18 12.51 8.36
C LYS A 55 9.86 12.66 9.12
N VAL A 56 8.83 11.92 8.72
CA VAL A 56 7.59 11.78 9.46
C VAL A 56 7.55 10.39 10.11
N ILE A 57 7.50 10.36 11.43
CA ILE A 57 7.49 9.12 12.22
C ILE A 57 6.21 9.07 13.06
N GLY A 58 5.33 8.12 12.74
CA GLY A 58 4.11 7.86 13.50
C GLY A 58 4.27 6.66 14.43
N LEU A 59 4.14 6.87 15.74
CA LEU A 59 4.19 5.85 16.78
C LEU A 59 2.79 5.61 17.35
N GLY A 60 2.39 4.35 17.49
CA GLY A 60 1.00 4.00 17.84
C GLY A 60 0.03 4.34 16.72
N THR A 61 -1.16 4.84 17.08
CA THR A 61 -2.24 5.11 16.11
C THR A 61 -2.33 6.59 15.78
N LEU A 62 -2.29 6.94 14.49
CA LEU A 62 -2.76 8.22 13.98
C LEU A 62 -4.20 8.02 13.50
N TYR A 63 -5.15 8.61 14.23
CA TYR A 63 -6.58 8.51 13.96
C TYR A 63 -7.07 9.83 13.36
N GLY A 64 -7.65 9.78 12.16
CA GLY A 64 -8.17 10.95 11.43
C GLY A 64 -7.95 10.85 9.92
N ASN A 65 -8.64 11.71 9.18
CA ASN A 65 -8.33 11.89 7.76
C ASN A 65 -6.92 12.46 7.64
N THR A 66 -6.06 11.81 6.86
CA THR A 66 -4.63 12.06 6.91
C THR A 66 -4.12 12.45 5.52
N ASP A 67 -3.45 13.60 5.44
CA ASP A 67 -2.72 14.07 4.26
C ASP A 67 -1.25 14.30 4.67
N ILE A 68 -0.31 13.56 4.06
CA ILE A 68 1.12 13.71 4.34
C ILE A 68 1.88 13.88 3.03
N CYS A 69 2.65 14.95 2.92
CA CYS A 69 3.54 15.21 1.79
C CYS A 69 4.98 15.34 2.25
N ALA A 70 5.87 14.52 1.69
CA ALA A 70 7.30 14.54 1.98
C ALA A 70 8.10 14.70 0.68
N THR A 71 8.66 15.89 0.45
CA THR A 71 9.43 16.18 -0.76
C THR A 71 10.92 15.87 -0.57
N GLU A 72 11.67 15.95 -1.67
CA GLU A 72 13.07 15.56 -1.77
C GLU A 72 13.30 14.13 -1.24
N LYS A 73 14.24 13.97 -0.29
CA LYS A 73 14.57 12.70 0.36
C LYS A 73 13.74 12.46 1.64
N GLY A 74 12.65 13.20 1.82
CA GLY A 74 11.78 13.07 2.97
C GLY A 74 11.09 11.70 2.99
N SER A 75 10.94 11.12 4.18
CA SER A 75 10.40 9.75 4.34
C SER A 75 9.26 9.71 5.35
N VAL A 76 8.36 8.75 5.16
CA VAL A 76 7.19 8.55 6.03
C VAL A 76 7.24 7.13 6.57
N ASN A 77 7.25 6.99 7.90
CA ASN A 77 7.21 5.70 8.58
C ASN A 77 6.19 5.73 9.71
N ILE A 78 5.05 5.07 9.52
CA ILE A 78 3.93 5.11 10.46
C ILE A 78 3.54 3.71 10.91
N GLU A 79 3.40 3.52 12.22
CA GLU A 79 2.97 2.25 12.76
C GLU A 79 1.52 1.93 12.38
N LYS A 80 0.57 2.80 12.73
CA LYS A 80 -0.85 2.54 12.46
C LYS A 80 -1.60 3.80 12.06
N LEU A 81 -2.33 3.69 10.96
CA LEU A 81 -3.19 4.72 10.39
C LEU A 81 -4.64 4.25 10.42
N GLN A 82 -5.54 5.10 10.91
CA GLN A 82 -6.98 4.83 10.93
C GLN A 82 -7.76 6.10 10.56
N GLY A 83 -8.57 6.05 9.51
CA GLY A 83 -9.36 7.22 9.09
C GLY A 83 -10.27 6.88 7.92
N THR A 84 -11.11 7.82 7.48
CA THR A 84 -11.94 7.58 6.29
C THR A 84 -11.10 7.71 5.02
N THR A 85 -10.31 8.79 4.91
CA THR A 85 -9.44 9.07 3.77
C THR A 85 -7.99 9.25 4.20
N ILE A 86 -7.06 8.59 3.50
CA ILE A 86 -5.62 8.68 3.79
C ILE A 86 -4.84 8.89 2.50
N ASN A 87 -4.18 10.03 2.38
CA ASN A 87 -3.31 10.39 1.25
C ASN A 87 -1.88 10.62 1.73
N ILE A 88 -0.92 9.91 1.15
CA ILE A 88 0.50 10.07 1.51
C ILE A 88 1.33 10.10 0.23
N SER A 89 2.15 11.12 0.06
CA SER A 89 3.08 11.23 -1.07
C SER A 89 4.51 11.48 -0.60
N THR A 90 5.45 10.75 -1.19
CA THR A 90 6.90 10.98 -1.09
C THR A 90 7.49 11.32 -2.47
N GLU A 91 8.63 11.99 -2.54
CA GLU A 91 9.42 12.05 -3.79
C GLU A 91 10.36 10.83 -3.84
N ASP A 92 11.48 10.91 -3.14
CA ASP A 92 12.54 9.89 -3.17
C ASP A 92 12.61 9.02 -1.92
N GLY A 93 12.04 9.47 -0.80
CA GLY A 93 12.13 8.74 0.45
C GLY A 93 11.15 7.56 0.53
N LEU A 94 11.49 6.62 1.41
CA LEU A 94 10.66 5.47 1.72
C LEU A 94 9.30 5.90 2.29
N LEU A 95 8.24 5.29 1.77
CA LEU A 95 6.92 5.31 2.36
C LEU A 95 6.66 3.96 3.02
N LYS A 96 6.48 3.94 4.34
CA LYS A 96 6.20 2.73 5.11
C LYS A 96 5.04 2.90 6.07
N THR A 97 4.10 1.96 6.05
CA THR A 97 3.08 1.84 7.08
C THR A 97 2.93 0.39 7.55
N LYS A 98 2.83 0.14 8.85
CA LYS A 98 2.65 -1.23 9.35
C LYS A 98 1.19 -1.67 9.31
N TYR A 99 0.26 -0.78 9.67
CA TYR A 99 -1.17 -1.03 9.59
C TYR A 99 -1.90 0.16 9.00
N LEU A 100 -2.74 -0.08 7.99
CA LEU A 100 -3.54 0.91 7.30
C LEU A 100 -5.00 0.47 7.28
N TYR A 101 -5.87 1.19 8.02
CA TYR A 101 -7.30 0.94 8.03
C TYR A 101 -8.03 2.20 7.54
N ALA A 102 -8.49 2.16 6.30
CA ALA A 102 -9.24 3.28 5.73
C ALA A 102 -10.38 2.82 4.83
N GLU A 103 -11.35 3.69 4.56
CA GLU A 103 -12.32 3.42 3.49
C GLU A 103 -11.66 3.61 2.12
N SER A 104 -10.85 4.67 2.01
CA SER A 104 -10.06 5.00 0.82
C SER A 104 -8.66 5.46 1.22
N ALA A 105 -7.64 4.89 0.58
CA ALA A 105 -6.26 5.31 0.75
C ALA A 105 -5.53 5.44 -0.59
N SER A 106 -4.76 6.51 -0.76
CA SER A 106 -3.90 6.75 -1.92
C SER A 106 -2.48 7.06 -1.45
N LEU A 107 -1.53 6.20 -1.80
CA LEU A 107 -0.14 6.34 -1.41
C LEU A 107 0.74 6.35 -2.65
N SER A 108 1.59 7.37 -2.79
CA SER A 108 2.43 7.54 -3.96
C SER A 108 3.87 7.92 -3.64
N SER A 109 4.78 7.58 -4.57
CA SER A 109 6.14 8.09 -4.58
C SER A 109 6.61 8.41 -6.00
N GLU A 110 7.58 9.31 -6.17
CA GLU A 110 8.29 9.43 -7.45
C GLU A 110 9.25 8.25 -7.62
N SER A 111 10.23 8.11 -6.72
CA SER A 111 11.28 7.10 -6.82
C SER A 111 11.39 6.16 -5.61
N GLY A 112 10.81 6.55 -4.48
CA GLY A 112 10.79 5.76 -3.25
C GLY A 112 9.97 4.48 -3.31
N ASP A 113 10.36 3.51 -2.49
CA ASP A 113 9.61 2.27 -2.27
C ASP A 113 8.36 2.54 -1.42
N ILE A 114 7.31 1.73 -1.65
CA ILE A 114 6.09 1.73 -0.85
C ILE A 114 5.97 0.37 -0.16
N MET A 115 6.04 0.37 1.17
CA MET A 115 5.98 -0.85 2.00
C MET A 115 4.81 -0.80 2.98
N LEU A 116 3.81 -1.64 2.76
CA LEU A 116 2.65 -1.76 3.64
C LEU A 116 2.61 -3.12 4.32
N GLY A 117 2.34 -3.14 5.62
CA GLY A 117 2.11 -4.37 6.38
C GLY A 117 0.72 -4.94 6.11
N SER A 118 -0.25 -4.64 6.98
CA SER A 118 -1.65 -5.02 6.77
C SER A 118 -2.50 -3.83 6.33
N VAL A 119 -3.28 -4.02 5.28
CA VAL A 119 -4.09 -2.98 4.64
C VAL A 119 -5.54 -3.42 4.55
N HIS A 120 -6.46 -2.58 5.01
CA HIS A 120 -7.90 -2.78 4.92
C HIS A 120 -8.56 -1.60 4.20
N GLY A 121 -9.43 -1.89 3.23
CA GLY A 121 -10.19 -0.89 2.49
C GLY A 121 -9.93 -0.86 0.99
N ASN A 122 -10.23 0.29 0.35
CA ASN A 122 -9.86 0.54 -1.05
C ASN A 122 -8.54 1.30 -1.09
N THR A 123 -7.49 0.69 -1.63
CA THR A 123 -6.14 1.25 -1.62
C THR A 123 -5.57 1.40 -3.02
N ASN A 124 -5.01 2.57 -3.32
CA ASN A 124 -4.29 2.86 -4.56
C ASN A 124 -2.82 3.18 -4.26
N LEU A 125 -1.90 2.44 -4.88
CA LEU A 125 -0.46 2.56 -4.68
C LEU A 125 0.23 2.88 -6.01
N GLN A 126 1.14 3.85 -6.01
CA GLN A 126 1.87 4.22 -7.22
C GLN A 126 3.29 4.68 -6.93
N THR A 127 4.27 4.11 -7.61
CA THR A 127 5.64 4.67 -7.63
C THR A 127 6.21 4.61 -9.04
N LYS A 128 7.06 5.54 -9.49
CA LYS A 128 7.61 5.44 -10.86
C LYS A 128 8.77 4.47 -10.91
N THR A 129 9.71 4.54 -9.97
CA THR A 129 10.92 3.67 -9.97
C THR A 129 11.10 2.84 -8.71
N GLY A 130 10.25 3.01 -7.70
CA GLY A 130 10.28 2.17 -6.51
C GLY A 130 9.58 0.83 -6.73
N SER A 131 9.79 -0.08 -5.79
CA SER A 131 9.01 -1.30 -5.64
C SER A 131 7.84 -1.11 -4.66
N ILE A 132 6.82 -1.93 -4.82
CA ILE A 132 5.64 -1.95 -3.95
C ILE A 132 5.57 -3.30 -3.26
N THR A 133 5.53 -3.29 -1.92
CA THR A 133 5.32 -4.50 -1.11
C THR A 133 4.09 -4.32 -0.23
N VAL A 134 3.19 -5.31 -0.23
CA VAL A 134 2.02 -5.37 0.67
C VAL A 134 2.00 -6.74 1.34
N ASP A 135 2.32 -6.81 2.63
CA ASP A 135 2.41 -8.08 3.37
C ASP A 135 1.03 -8.73 3.59
N SER A 136 -0.07 -7.97 3.60
CA SER A 136 -1.44 -8.50 3.63
C SER A 136 -2.48 -7.45 3.20
N SER A 137 -3.26 -7.75 2.17
CA SER A 137 -4.37 -6.92 1.69
C SER A 137 -5.74 -7.56 1.96
N ASP A 138 -6.66 -6.78 2.53
CA ASP A 138 -8.07 -7.10 2.75
C ASP A 138 -8.94 -5.99 2.14
N GLY A 139 -9.58 -6.27 1.01
CA GLY A 139 -10.40 -5.30 0.28
C GLY A 139 -10.01 -5.16 -1.18
N SER A 140 -9.99 -3.91 -1.67
CA SER A 140 -9.61 -3.61 -3.05
C SER A 140 -8.22 -2.98 -3.09
N LEU A 141 -7.38 -3.41 -4.02
CA LEU A 141 -6.02 -2.90 -4.19
C LEU A 141 -5.75 -2.58 -5.66
N LYS A 142 -5.31 -1.37 -5.93
CA LYS A 142 -4.67 -1.01 -7.19
C LYS A 142 -3.22 -0.66 -6.89
N ALA A 143 -2.28 -1.26 -7.59
CA ALA A 143 -0.85 -0.95 -7.42
C ALA A 143 -0.17 -0.85 -8.78
N SER A 144 0.66 0.18 -8.96
CA SER A 144 1.39 0.37 -10.21
C SER A 144 2.81 0.89 -10.03
N THR A 145 3.73 0.37 -10.85
CA THR A 145 5.08 0.93 -10.98
C THR A 145 5.59 0.88 -12.41
N TYR A 146 6.47 1.80 -12.79
CA TYR A 146 7.08 1.78 -14.12
C TYR A 146 8.39 0.96 -14.09
N HIS A 147 9.24 1.18 -13.10
CA HIS A 147 10.53 0.52 -12.93
C HIS A 147 10.66 -0.11 -11.53
N GLY A 148 9.82 -1.10 -11.22
CA GLY A 148 9.93 -1.78 -9.93
C GLY A 148 9.16 -3.08 -9.87
N THR A 149 9.42 -3.84 -8.81
CA THR A 149 8.68 -5.07 -8.54
C THR A 149 7.43 -4.77 -7.74
N ILE A 150 6.40 -5.61 -7.89
CA ILE A 150 5.21 -5.60 -7.05
C ILE A 150 5.14 -6.96 -6.35
N ASP A 151 5.13 -6.99 -5.03
CA ASP A 151 4.96 -8.18 -4.21
C ASP A 151 3.77 -7.98 -3.26
N VAL A 152 2.68 -8.71 -3.48
CA VAL A 152 1.42 -8.52 -2.75
C VAL A 152 0.89 -9.86 -2.26
N TYR A 153 0.51 -9.90 -0.98
CA TYR A 153 -0.34 -10.96 -0.43
C TYR A 153 -1.80 -10.53 -0.37
N VAL A 154 -2.69 -11.30 -0.99
CA VAL A 154 -4.14 -11.06 -0.98
C VAL A 154 -4.77 -12.01 0.02
N SER A 155 -5.23 -11.46 1.16
CA SER A 155 -5.87 -12.23 2.23
C SER A 155 -7.37 -12.38 2.03
N GLN A 156 -8.06 -11.27 1.73
CA GLN A 156 -9.47 -11.23 1.39
C GLN A 156 -9.66 -10.43 0.12
N LEU A 157 -10.30 -11.04 -0.86
CA LEU A 157 -10.39 -10.49 -2.20
C LEU A 157 -11.69 -9.71 -2.43
N ARG A 158 -11.55 -8.47 -2.89
CA ARG A 158 -12.54 -7.79 -3.73
C ARG A 158 -11.97 -7.63 -5.14
N LYS A 159 -11.32 -6.51 -5.45
CA LYS A 159 -10.71 -6.25 -6.76
C LYS A 159 -9.24 -5.92 -6.60
N VAL A 160 -8.37 -6.62 -7.31
CA VAL A 160 -6.92 -6.40 -7.24
C VAL A 160 -6.37 -6.17 -8.65
N ASP A 161 -5.88 -4.97 -8.94
CA ASP A 161 -5.28 -4.57 -10.23
C ASP A 161 -3.81 -4.17 -10.02
N LEU A 162 -2.89 -4.99 -10.52
CA LEU A 162 -1.45 -4.82 -10.35
C LEU A 162 -0.79 -4.62 -11.71
N LYS A 163 -0.01 -3.54 -11.86
CA LYS A 163 0.65 -3.21 -13.14
C LYS A 163 2.11 -2.84 -12.96
N SER A 164 3.00 -3.47 -13.72
CA SER A 164 4.41 -3.06 -13.77
C SER A 164 4.93 -2.99 -15.20
N GLN A 165 5.54 -1.87 -15.60
CA GLN A 165 6.07 -1.77 -16.96
C GLN A 165 7.34 -2.62 -17.16
N LYS A 166 8.31 -2.53 -16.25
CA LYS A 166 9.63 -3.17 -16.40
C LYS A 166 10.09 -3.99 -15.20
N GLY A 167 9.18 -4.36 -14.30
CA GLY A 167 9.49 -5.27 -13.19
C GLY A 167 8.51 -6.43 -13.09
N SER A 168 8.87 -7.44 -12.31
CA SER A 168 8.03 -8.62 -12.12
C SER A 168 6.95 -8.37 -11.06
N ILE A 169 5.85 -9.09 -11.17
CA ILE A 169 4.74 -9.07 -10.21
C ILE A 169 4.66 -10.44 -9.54
N THR A 170 4.62 -10.46 -8.22
CA THR A 170 4.35 -11.66 -7.42
C THR A 170 3.06 -11.45 -6.65
N VAL A 171 2.07 -12.29 -6.92
CA VAL A 171 0.82 -12.37 -6.18
C VAL A 171 0.89 -13.62 -5.30
N LYS A 172 0.67 -13.44 -4.00
CA LYS A 172 0.58 -14.53 -3.02
C LYS A 172 -0.85 -14.62 -2.52
N VAL A 173 -1.39 -15.83 -2.45
CA VAL A 173 -2.77 -16.08 -2.02
C VAL A 173 -2.84 -17.29 -1.11
N PRO A 174 -3.81 -17.38 -0.19
CA PRO A 174 -4.14 -18.64 0.45
C PRO A 174 -4.72 -19.61 -0.58
N ALA A 175 -4.41 -20.90 -0.45
CA ALA A 175 -4.87 -21.95 -1.39
C ALA A 175 -6.41 -22.01 -1.53
N SER A 176 -7.14 -21.54 -0.52
CA SER A 176 -8.61 -21.50 -0.48
C SER A 176 -9.24 -20.24 -1.07
N LEU A 177 -8.43 -19.28 -1.56
CA LEU A 177 -8.96 -18.02 -2.09
C LEU A 177 -9.91 -18.28 -3.27
N LYS A 178 -11.03 -17.55 -3.31
CA LYS A 178 -11.97 -17.56 -4.43
C LYS A 178 -11.73 -16.33 -5.29
N ALA A 179 -11.37 -16.52 -6.55
CA ALA A 179 -11.00 -15.42 -7.44
C ALA A 179 -11.15 -15.81 -8.92
N TYR A 180 -11.50 -14.83 -9.76
CA TYR A 180 -11.16 -14.86 -11.17
C TYR A 180 -9.77 -14.26 -11.34
N LEU A 181 -8.95 -14.85 -12.20
CA LEU A 181 -7.57 -14.45 -12.40
C LEU A 181 -7.36 -14.07 -13.85
N GLU A 182 -6.60 -13.00 -14.07
CA GLU A 182 -6.03 -12.62 -15.37
C GLU A 182 -4.58 -12.19 -15.15
N LEU A 183 -3.65 -13.05 -15.54
CA LEU A 183 -2.22 -12.89 -15.29
C LEU A 183 -1.50 -12.75 -16.63
N SER A 184 -0.70 -11.71 -16.79
CA SER A 184 -0.09 -11.37 -18.08
C SER A 184 1.35 -10.90 -17.94
N GLY A 185 2.27 -11.51 -18.68
CA GLY A 185 3.68 -11.09 -18.73
C GLY A 185 4.54 -11.92 -19.69
N ARG A 186 5.85 -11.66 -19.73
CA ARG A 186 6.82 -12.45 -20.54
C ARG A 186 6.86 -13.92 -20.16
N LYS A 187 6.56 -14.21 -18.89
CA LYS A 187 6.30 -15.53 -18.35
C LYS A 187 5.21 -15.39 -17.29
N VAL A 188 4.29 -16.34 -17.25
CA VAL A 188 3.38 -16.53 -16.14
C VAL A 188 3.70 -17.87 -15.48
N ASP A 189 3.86 -17.87 -14.16
CA ASP A 189 4.23 -19.04 -13.37
C ASP A 189 3.23 -19.19 -12.21
N VAL A 190 2.53 -20.32 -12.18
CA VAL A 190 1.47 -20.59 -11.20
C VAL A 190 1.91 -21.79 -10.35
N SER A 191 1.93 -21.58 -9.03
CA SER A 191 2.17 -22.61 -8.02
C SER A 191 1.32 -23.87 -8.26
N SER A 192 1.91 -25.06 -8.17
CA SER A 192 1.20 -26.34 -8.35
C SER A 192 0.08 -26.58 -7.33
N GLU A 193 0.14 -25.92 -6.18
CA GLU A 193 -0.90 -25.97 -5.15
C GLU A 193 -2.18 -25.22 -5.57
N ILE A 194 -2.11 -24.40 -6.61
CA ILE A 194 -3.24 -23.60 -7.10
C ILE A 194 -3.83 -24.28 -8.32
N GLN A 195 -5.07 -24.76 -8.16
CA GLN A 195 -5.84 -25.41 -9.22
C GLN A 195 -6.75 -24.39 -9.89
N LEU A 196 -6.48 -24.10 -11.17
CA LEU A 196 -7.31 -23.23 -11.99
C LEU A 196 -8.34 -24.05 -12.78
N LYS A 197 -9.55 -23.53 -12.86
CA LYS A 197 -10.64 -24.05 -13.70
C LYS A 197 -10.90 -23.10 -14.85
N GLU A 198 -11.47 -23.64 -15.94
CA GLU A 198 -11.84 -22.87 -17.13
C GLU A 198 -10.67 -22.04 -17.67
N THR A 199 -9.48 -22.63 -17.65
CA THR A 199 -8.25 -21.93 -17.97
C THR A 199 -8.18 -21.63 -19.46
N GLN A 200 -7.92 -20.36 -19.78
CA GLN A 200 -7.59 -19.93 -21.13
C GLN A 200 -6.16 -19.39 -21.12
N SER A 201 -5.40 -19.74 -22.15
CA SER A 201 -4.04 -19.26 -22.33
C SER A 201 -3.91 -18.67 -23.73
N ALA A 202 -3.47 -17.42 -23.81
CA ALA A 202 -3.12 -16.76 -25.05
C ALA A 202 -1.64 -16.39 -25.04
N SER A 203 -1.00 -16.49 -26.20
CA SER A 203 0.38 -16.02 -26.40
C SER A 203 0.43 -15.14 -27.63
N LYS A 204 0.95 -13.92 -27.47
CA LYS A 204 1.13 -12.96 -28.56
C LYS A 204 2.37 -12.13 -28.28
N ASP A 205 3.24 -11.97 -29.28
CA ASP A 205 4.42 -11.09 -29.23
C ASP A 205 5.29 -11.30 -27.95
N ASP A 206 5.62 -12.56 -27.64
CA ASP A 206 6.35 -12.99 -26.42
C ASP A 206 5.67 -12.62 -25.09
N HIS A 207 4.36 -12.35 -25.14
CA HIS A 207 3.54 -12.04 -23.98
C HIS A 207 2.52 -13.15 -23.77
N VAL A 208 2.53 -13.74 -22.58
CA VAL A 208 1.63 -14.83 -22.18
C VAL A 208 0.57 -14.26 -21.26
N THR A 209 -0.70 -14.54 -21.58
CA THR A 209 -1.84 -14.25 -20.72
C THR A 209 -2.48 -15.57 -20.30
N ILE A 210 -2.69 -15.75 -19.00
CA ILE A 210 -3.43 -16.87 -18.42
C ILE A 210 -4.63 -16.29 -17.68
N SER A 211 -5.82 -16.79 -17.98
CA SER A 211 -7.02 -16.52 -17.21
C SER A 211 -7.69 -17.79 -16.71
N GLY A 212 -8.47 -17.69 -15.64
CA GLY A 212 -9.22 -18.81 -15.09
C GLY A 212 -9.78 -18.55 -13.70
N HIS A 213 -10.54 -19.52 -13.20
CA HIS A 213 -11.22 -19.44 -11.90
C HIS A 213 -10.49 -20.26 -10.84
N MET A 214 -10.22 -19.64 -9.70
CA MET A 214 -9.68 -20.28 -8.50
C MET A 214 -10.81 -20.44 -7.48
N ASN A 215 -11.12 -21.69 -7.09
CA ASN A 215 -12.13 -22.05 -6.08
C ASN A 215 -13.54 -21.42 -6.23
N GLN A 216 -13.89 -20.93 -7.42
CA GLN A 216 -15.20 -20.37 -7.74
C GLN A 216 -15.68 -20.88 -9.11
N ARG A 217 -16.97 -20.68 -9.41
CA ARG A 217 -17.58 -21.09 -10.67
C ARG A 217 -17.94 -19.89 -11.55
N ASP A 218 -18.62 -18.86 -11.02
CA ASP A 218 -19.14 -17.77 -11.88
C ASP A 218 -19.11 -16.36 -11.24
N GLU A 219 -18.40 -16.16 -10.12
CA GLU A 219 -18.30 -14.84 -9.45
C GLU A 219 -17.27 -13.93 -10.14
N THR A 220 -17.71 -13.00 -11.00
CA THR A 220 -16.81 -12.03 -11.68
C THR A 220 -16.56 -10.76 -10.88
N ASP A 221 -17.21 -10.59 -9.73
CA ASP A 221 -17.06 -9.43 -8.84
C ASP A 221 -15.76 -9.47 -8.04
N LYS A 222 -15.17 -10.67 -7.87
CA LYS A 222 -13.90 -10.91 -7.18
C LYS A 222 -12.81 -11.34 -8.16
N TRP A 223 -11.82 -10.48 -8.37
CA TRP A 223 -10.77 -10.76 -9.35
C TRP A 223 -9.40 -10.20 -8.99
N ILE A 224 -8.37 -10.90 -9.49
CA ILE A 224 -6.99 -10.45 -9.48
C ILE A 224 -6.52 -10.33 -10.93
N LYS A 225 -6.14 -9.13 -11.31
CA LYS A 225 -5.46 -8.83 -12.57
C LYS A 225 -4.03 -8.42 -12.26
N ALA A 226 -3.07 -9.08 -12.88
CA ALA A 226 -1.66 -8.74 -12.76
C ALA A 226 -1.03 -8.70 -14.15
N ASP A 227 -0.56 -7.53 -14.55
CA ASP A 227 -0.04 -7.28 -15.90
C ASP A 227 1.36 -6.66 -15.83
N THR A 228 2.32 -7.26 -16.54
CA THR A 228 3.60 -6.62 -16.78
C THR A 228 4.11 -6.75 -18.19
N GLN A 229 4.49 -5.64 -18.82
CA GLN A 229 4.95 -5.65 -20.22
C GLN A 229 6.27 -6.40 -20.42
N ASN A 230 7.26 -6.19 -19.54
CA ASN A 230 8.60 -6.76 -19.69
C ASN A 230 9.04 -7.64 -18.51
N GLY A 231 8.18 -7.82 -17.52
CA GLY A 231 8.43 -8.67 -16.36
C GLY A 231 7.84 -10.07 -16.48
N LYS A 232 7.92 -10.80 -15.38
CA LYS A 232 7.25 -12.09 -15.17
C LYS A 232 6.15 -11.92 -14.13
N VAL A 233 5.09 -12.70 -14.24
CA VAL A 233 4.04 -12.79 -13.22
C VAL A 233 4.14 -14.14 -12.52
N TYR A 234 4.15 -14.10 -11.19
CA TYR A 234 4.13 -15.29 -10.35
C TYR A 234 2.86 -15.28 -9.50
N LEU A 235 2.11 -16.37 -9.54
CA LEU A 235 1.03 -16.63 -8.59
C LEU A 235 1.47 -17.76 -7.65
N LYS A 236 1.60 -17.46 -6.37
CA LYS A 236 2.11 -18.38 -5.34
C LYS A 236 1.06 -18.69 -4.28
N SER A 237 1.00 -19.95 -3.87
CA SER A 237 0.29 -20.33 -2.66
C SER A 237 1.16 -20.00 -1.45
N GLN A 238 0.62 -19.25 -0.49
CA GLN A 238 1.32 -18.91 0.75
C GLN A 238 0.34 -18.76 1.90
N SER A 239 0.73 -19.19 3.11
CA SER A 239 -0.06 -18.92 4.31
C SER A 239 0.08 -17.46 4.75
N TRP A 240 -0.94 -16.95 5.44
CA TRP A 240 -0.92 -15.57 5.96
C TRP A 240 0.21 -15.37 6.98
N ILE A 241 0.46 -16.34 7.87
CA ILE A 241 1.48 -16.26 8.92
C ILE A 241 2.88 -16.01 8.33
N GLN A 242 3.20 -16.70 7.22
CA GLN A 242 4.45 -16.49 6.49
C GLN A 242 4.55 -15.09 5.88
N SER A 243 3.42 -14.50 5.49
CA SER A 243 3.38 -13.20 4.84
C SER A 243 3.63 -12.04 5.81
N VAL A 244 2.95 -12.05 6.96
CA VAL A 244 3.06 -10.98 7.96
C VAL A 244 4.34 -11.06 8.81
N LYS A 245 5.23 -12.01 8.52
CA LYS A 245 6.55 -12.19 9.18
C LYS A 245 6.44 -12.15 10.70
N LEU A 246 5.36 -12.71 11.26
CA LEU A 246 5.20 -12.83 12.71
C LEU A 246 6.32 -13.73 13.21
N LYS A 247 7.24 -13.16 14.01
CA LYS A 247 8.23 -13.96 14.71
C LYS A 247 7.48 -14.91 15.64
N SER A 248 7.72 -16.21 15.47
CA SER A 248 7.48 -17.22 16.50
C SER A 248 8.32 -16.94 17.74
#